data_AF-A0A841V3Y1-F1
#
_entry.id   AF-A0A841V3Y1-F1
#
_cell.length_a   1.000
_cell.length_b   1.000
_cell.length_c   1.000
_cell.angle_alpha   90.00
_cell.angle_beta   90.00
_cell.angle_gamma   90.00
#
_symmetry.space_group_name_H-M   'P 1'
#
loop_
_entity.id
_entity.type
_entity.pdbx_description
1 polymer ?
#
loop_
_entity_poly.entity_id
_entity_poly.type
_entity_poly.pdbx_seq_one_letter_code
_entity_poly.pdbx_strand_id
1 'polypeptide(L)'
;MNSNLSSNSQNNWLIFVQKNFDLIVICILILATLIINYRMIKQGVNGTGDVRWHLAWIQHFYQQITEGVWYPRWLSGTNFGYGSPTFVFYPPLIYYLGSILRLIGFNIEQAMTILLTLAIFLSGLTFYIYGRNRWDKLAALVGALYFMNTPAIIAGSSGFCVETGSILIVSSAK
;
A
#
# COMPACT_ATOMS: atom_id res chain seq x y z
N MET A 1 -19.73 -43.04 -24.59
CA MET A 1 -19.67 -41.84 -25.47
C MET A 1 -19.28 -40.54 -24.74
N ASN A 2 -18.73 -40.56 -23.50
CA ASN A 2 -18.52 -39.35 -22.69
C ASN A 2 -17.04 -38.98 -22.39
N SER A 3 -16.06 -39.77 -22.84
CA SER A 3 -14.63 -39.55 -22.54
C SER A 3 -13.96 -38.49 -23.42
N ASN A 4 -14.50 -38.24 -24.63
CA ASN A 4 -13.91 -37.30 -25.59
C ASN A 4 -14.34 -35.85 -25.32
N LEU A 5 -15.49 -35.63 -24.68
CA LEU A 5 -15.96 -34.30 -24.27
C LEU A 5 -15.25 -33.81 -23.01
N SER A 6 -15.00 -34.71 -22.04
CA SER A 6 -14.27 -34.37 -20.82
C SER A 6 -12.79 -34.02 -21.10
N SER A 7 -12.13 -34.79 -21.97
CA SER A 7 -10.73 -34.53 -22.36
C SER A 7 -10.56 -33.23 -23.17
N ASN A 8 -11.45 -32.94 -24.13
CA ASN A 8 -11.40 -31.67 -24.86
C ASN A 8 -11.66 -30.45 -23.96
N SER A 9 -12.59 -30.57 -23.01
CA SER A 9 -12.85 -29.51 -22.02
C SER A 9 -11.63 -29.26 -21.11
N GLN A 10 -11.00 -30.33 -20.62
CA GLN A 10 -9.77 -30.23 -19.81
C GLN A 10 -8.60 -29.60 -20.58
N ASN A 11 -8.41 -29.96 -21.85
CA ASN A 11 -7.36 -29.38 -22.69
C ASN A 11 -7.59 -27.88 -22.96
N ASN A 12 -8.84 -27.48 -23.22
CA ASN A 12 -9.19 -26.07 -23.41
C ASN A 12 -8.99 -25.24 -22.12
N TRP A 13 -9.31 -25.82 -20.96
CA TRP A 13 -9.09 -25.17 -19.66
C TRP A 13 -7.59 -24.96 -19.37
N LEU A 14 -6.75 -25.96 -19.61
CA LEU A 14 -5.30 -25.86 -19.39
C LEU A 14 -4.67 -24.76 -20.27
N ILE A 15 -5.05 -24.69 -21.55
CA ILE A 15 -4.57 -23.65 -22.48
C ILE A 15 -5.00 -22.26 -22.02
N PHE A 16 -6.26 -22.12 -21.56
CA PHE A 16 -6.76 -20.86 -21.03
C PHE A 16 -5.98 -20.42 -19.78
N VAL A 17 -5.73 -21.32 -18.84
CA VAL A 17 -4.96 -21.03 -17.62
C VAL A 17 -3.53 -20.63 -17.95
N GLN A 18 -2.88 -21.34 -18.88
CA GLN A 18 -1.50 -21.05 -19.28
C GLN A 18 -1.38 -19.68 -19.98
N LYS A 19 -2.38 -19.31 -20.78
CA LYS A 19 -2.47 -18.00 -21.42
C LYS A 19 -2.73 -16.86 -20.43
N ASN A 20 -3.50 -17.11 -19.38
CA ASN A 20 -3.90 -16.09 -18.39
C ASN A 20 -3.14 -16.19 -17.05
N PHE A 21 -2.03 -16.92 -17.01
CA PHE A 21 -1.30 -17.19 -15.77
C PHE A 21 -0.88 -15.90 -15.03
N ASP A 22 -0.45 -14.87 -15.76
CA ASP A 22 -0.05 -13.60 -15.17
C ASP A 22 -1.22 -12.86 -14.51
N LEU A 23 -2.44 -12.99 -15.03
CA LEU A 23 -3.64 -12.41 -14.40
C LEU A 23 -3.99 -13.16 -13.11
N ILE A 24 -3.87 -14.50 -13.11
CA ILE A 24 -4.07 -15.32 -11.92
C ILE A 24 -3.08 -14.91 -10.82
N VAL A 25 -1.80 -14.72 -11.18
CA VAL A 25 -0.78 -14.22 -10.26
C VAL A 25 -1.16 -12.85 -9.69
N ILE A 26 -1.56 -11.89 -10.53
CA ILE A 26 -1.98 -10.56 -10.07
C ILE A 26 -3.15 -10.67 -9.08
N CYS A 27 -4.16 -11.50 -9.37
CA CYS A 27 -5.27 -11.74 -8.44
C CYS A 27 -4.80 -12.33 -7.10
N ILE A 28 -3.87 -13.29 -7.13
CA ILE A 28 -3.28 -13.87 -5.91
C ILE A 28 -2.54 -12.80 -5.10
N LEU A 29 -1.74 -11.94 -5.76
CA LEU A 29 -1.02 -10.86 -5.09
C LEU A 29 -1.98 -9.83 -4.47
N ILE A 30 -3.06 -9.47 -5.15
CA ILE A 30 -4.10 -8.59 -4.60
C ILE A 30 -4.71 -9.21 -3.35
N LEU A 31 -5.12 -10.48 -3.42
CA LEU A 31 -5.70 -11.18 -2.27
C LEU A 31 -4.70 -11.26 -1.10
N ALA A 32 -3.43 -11.59 -1.37
CA ALA A 32 -2.38 -11.61 -0.36
C ALA A 32 -2.19 -10.24 0.30
N THR A 33 -2.14 -9.16 -0.47
CA THR A 33 -2.05 -7.79 0.06
C THR A 33 -3.24 -7.47 0.98
N LEU A 34 -4.46 -7.81 0.57
CA LEU A 34 -5.66 -7.55 1.36
C LEU A 34 -5.66 -8.36 2.67
N ILE A 35 -5.16 -9.60 2.66
CA ILE A 35 -5.03 -10.43 3.85
C ILE A 35 -3.99 -9.83 4.81
N ILE A 36 -2.80 -9.49 4.31
CA ILE A 36 -1.70 -8.92 5.12
C ILE A 36 -2.13 -7.61 5.78
N ASN A 37 -2.87 -6.76 5.06
CA ASN A 37 -3.31 -5.46 5.54
C ASN A 37 -4.73 -5.42 6.10
N TYR A 38 -5.40 -6.56 6.23
CA TYR A 38 -6.81 -6.62 6.65
C TYR A 38 -7.07 -5.82 7.94
N ARG A 39 -6.17 -5.96 8.93
CA ARG A 39 -6.29 -5.25 10.21
C ARG A 39 -6.15 -3.73 10.03
N MET A 40 -5.15 -3.28 9.28
CA MET A 40 -4.91 -1.85 9.04
C MET A 40 -6.05 -1.22 8.23
N ILE A 41 -6.59 -1.94 7.25
CA ILE A 41 -7.75 -1.48 6.46
C ILE A 41 -9.01 -1.33 7.33
N LYS A 42 -9.21 -2.24 8.29
CA LYS A 42 -10.38 -2.23 9.17
C LYS A 42 -10.26 -1.25 10.35
N GLN A 43 -9.08 -1.16 10.94
CA GLN A 43 -8.82 -0.44 12.19
C GLN A 43 -8.22 0.96 11.96
N GLY A 44 -7.71 1.22 10.76
CA GLY A 44 -6.94 2.43 10.46
C GLY A 44 -5.48 2.31 10.90
N VAL A 45 -4.75 3.38 10.62
CA VAL A 45 -3.34 3.51 10.96
C VAL A 45 -3.20 4.30 12.26
N ASN A 46 -2.43 3.77 13.19
CA ASN A 46 -2.10 4.42 14.45
C ASN A 46 -1.00 5.47 14.25
N GLY A 47 -0.97 6.46 15.13
CA GLY A 47 0.08 7.48 15.17
C GLY A 47 1.32 7.02 15.95
N THR A 48 1.72 5.75 15.88
CA THR A 48 2.92 5.27 16.57
C THR A 48 4.16 5.46 15.68
N GLY A 49 5.35 5.48 16.29
CA GLY A 49 6.62 5.56 15.57
C GLY A 49 6.77 6.81 14.69
N ASP A 50 7.28 6.60 13.48
CA ASP A 50 7.50 7.62 12.45
C ASP A 50 6.25 7.94 11.63
N VAL A 51 5.31 6.99 11.53
CA VAL A 51 4.04 7.14 10.82
C VAL A 51 3.25 8.38 11.26
N ARG A 52 3.31 8.76 12.55
CA ARG A 52 2.72 10.02 13.05
C ARG A 52 3.21 11.26 12.30
N TRP A 53 4.49 11.30 11.95
CA TRP A 53 5.08 12.41 11.21
C TRP A 53 4.59 12.39 9.77
N HIS A 54 4.51 11.22 9.15
CA HIS A 54 3.97 11.07 7.79
C HIS A 54 2.49 11.48 7.70
N LEU A 55 1.66 11.17 8.69
CA LEU A 55 0.27 11.63 8.77
C LEU A 55 0.20 13.17 8.82
N ALA A 56 0.99 13.80 9.70
CA ALA A 56 1.07 15.26 9.80
C ALA A 56 1.60 15.90 8.52
N TRP A 57 2.62 15.31 7.91
CA TRP A 57 3.21 15.80 6.67
C TRP A 57 2.24 15.71 5.49
N ILE A 58 1.48 14.62 5.33
CA ILE A 58 0.43 14.52 4.30
C ILE A 58 -0.61 15.63 4.50
N GLN A 59 -1.04 15.88 5.75
CA GLN A 59 -2.02 16.92 6.05
C GLN A 59 -1.53 18.33 5.69
N HIS A 60 -0.32 18.69 6.10
CA HIS A 60 0.23 20.03 5.81
C HIS A 60 0.65 20.19 4.35
N PHE A 61 1.15 19.13 3.71
CA PHE A 61 1.47 19.16 2.29
C PHE A 61 0.20 19.35 1.45
N TYR A 62 -0.87 18.61 1.76
CA TYR A 62 -2.19 18.79 1.15
C TYR A 62 -2.68 20.22 1.29
N GLN A 63 -2.61 20.79 2.49
CA GLN A 63 -3.02 22.17 2.75
C GLN A 63 -2.26 23.17 1.85
N GLN A 64 -0.93 23.05 1.77
CA GLN A 64 -0.12 23.95 0.94
C GLN A 64 -0.40 23.79 -0.56
N ILE A 65 -0.65 22.57 -1.03
CA ILE A 65 -1.08 22.32 -2.42
C ILE A 65 -2.41 23.03 -2.69
N THR A 66 -3.38 22.96 -1.77
CA THR A 66 -4.67 23.65 -1.93
C THR A 66 -4.57 25.17 -1.84
N GLU A 67 -3.54 25.69 -1.18
CA GLU A 67 -3.20 27.12 -1.12
C GLU A 67 -2.42 27.61 -2.36
N GLY A 68 -2.17 26.74 -3.34
CA GLY A 68 -1.49 27.08 -4.60
C GLY A 68 0.03 26.88 -4.56
N VAL A 69 0.60 26.34 -3.49
CA VAL A 69 2.01 26.00 -3.40
C VAL A 69 2.24 24.62 -4.00
N TRP A 70 2.48 24.57 -5.31
CA TRP A 70 2.63 23.31 -6.04
C TRP A 70 3.84 22.47 -5.64
N TYR A 71 4.90 23.08 -5.09
CA TYR A 71 6.10 22.39 -4.61
C TYR A 71 6.46 22.85 -3.18
N PRO A 72 5.77 22.32 -2.16
CA PRO A 72 5.99 22.71 -0.77
C PRO A 72 7.33 22.19 -0.25
N ARG A 73 8.31 23.10 -0.09
CA ARG A 73 9.64 22.81 0.48
C ARG A 73 9.68 22.99 2.01
N TRP A 74 8.88 23.93 2.50
CA TRP A 74 8.78 24.28 3.91
C TRP A 74 7.36 24.04 4.40
N LEU A 75 7.17 23.07 5.28
CA LEU A 75 5.87 22.75 5.86
C LEU A 75 5.58 23.68 7.04
N SER A 76 4.98 24.85 6.81
CA SER A 76 4.74 25.87 7.84
C SER A 76 3.93 25.37 9.03
N GLY A 77 2.97 24.47 8.82
CA GLY A 77 2.11 23.96 9.89
C GLY A 77 2.76 22.94 10.84
N THR A 78 3.97 22.48 10.55
CA THR A 78 4.70 21.53 11.42
C THR A 78 5.46 22.25 12.55
N ASN A 79 5.99 21.50 13.51
CA ASN A 79 6.79 22.03 14.63
C ASN A 79 6.11 23.18 15.38
N PHE A 80 4.86 23.00 15.84
CA PHE A 80 4.11 24.04 16.56
C PHE A 80 3.99 25.38 15.79
N GLY A 81 3.98 25.34 14.46
CA GLY A 81 3.87 26.53 13.60
C GLY A 81 5.21 27.19 13.22
N TYR A 82 6.34 26.72 13.75
CA TYR A 82 7.65 27.16 13.26
C TYR A 82 7.99 26.60 11.88
N GLY A 83 7.37 25.47 11.53
CA GLY A 83 7.56 24.77 10.27
C GLY A 83 8.82 23.92 10.20
N SER A 84 8.98 23.19 9.08
CA SER A 84 10.12 22.32 8.83
C SER A 84 10.50 22.25 7.35
N PRO A 85 11.80 22.16 7.02
CA PRO A 85 12.28 21.98 5.65
C PRO A 85 12.21 20.52 5.20
N THR A 86 11.18 19.76 5.58
CA THR A 86 11.09 18.30 5.35
C THR A 86 11.35 17.92 3.89
N PHE A 87 10.72 18.62 2.94
CA PHE A 87 10.79 18.29 1.52
C PHE A 87 11.98 18.90 0.78
N VAL A 88 12.90 19.51 1.53
CA VAL A 88 14.27 19.74 1.06
C VAL A 88 15.07 18.44 1.12
N PHE A 89 14.79 17.59 2.12
CA PHE A 89 15.54 16.34 2.37
C PHE A 89 14.78 15.08 1.93
N TYR A 90 13.44 15.09 1.96
CA TYR A 90 12.60 13.94 1.65
C TYR A 90 11.95 14.05 0.26
N PRO A 91 11.95 12.98 -0.55
CA PRO A 91 11.26 12.94 -1.83
C PRO A 91 9.73 13.13 -1.66
N PRO A 92 9.09 14.07 -2.37
CA PRO A 92 7.69 14.44 -2.11
C PRO A 92 6.65 13.54 -2.80
N LEU A 93 7.05 12.57 -3.62
CA LEU A 93 6.14 11.79 -4.48
C LEU A 93 4.95 11.19 -3.71
N ILE A 94 5.21 10.55 -2.57
CA ILE A 94 4.17 9.89 -1.77
C ILE A 94 3.20 10.92 -1.16
N TYR A 95 3.64 12.15 -0.92
CA TYR A 95 2.81 13.22 -0.35
C TYR A 95 1.94 13.89 -1.40
N TYR A 96 2.38 13.92 -2.67
CA TYR A 96 1.49 14.23 -3.78
C TYR A 96 0.38 13.20 -3.91
N LEU A 97 0.72 11.91 -3.89
CA LEU A 97 -0.29 10.84 -3.95
C LEU A 97 -1.25 10.91 -2.75
N GLY A 98 -0.73 11.14 -1.54
CA GLY A 98 -1.54 11.36 -0.35
C GLY A 98 -2.47 12.57 -0.49
N SER A 99 -1.98 13.69 -1.05
CA SER A 99 -2.79 14.88 -1.29
C SER A 99 -3.88 14.65 -2.32
N ILE A 100 -3.61 13.87 -3.38
CA ILE A 100 -4.62 13.46 -4.36
C ILE A 100 -5.72 12.64 -3.67
N LEU A 101 -5.36 11.69 -2.79
CA LEU A 101 -6.35 10.93 -2.02
C LEU A 101 -7.19 11.83 -1.10
N ARG A 102 -6.56 12.84 -0.48
CA ARG A 102 -7.26 13.86 0.32
C ARG A 102 -8.23 14.68 -0.52
N LEU A 103 -7.84 15.09 -1.73
CA LEU A 103 -8.71 15.81 -2.68
C LEU A 103 -9.91 14.97 -3.13
N ILE A 104 -9.73 13.65 -3.28
CA ILE A 104 -10.82 12.70 -3.63
C ILE A 104 -11.81 12.51 -2.47
N GLY A 105 -11.45 12.91 -1.24
CA GLY A 105 -12.33 12.88 -0.07
C GLY A 105 -11.93 11.85 0.99
N PHE A 106 -10.82 11.13 0.83
CA PHE A 106 -10.32 10.24 1.88
C PHE A 106 -9.80 11.04 3.08
N ASN A 107 -10.00 10.51 4.29
CA ASN A 107 -9.35 11.05 5.47
C ASN A 107 -7.83 10.72 5.46
N ILE A 108 -7.04 11.35 6.34
CA ILE A 108 -5.57 11.21 6.34
C ILE A 108 -5.17 9.75 6.64
N GLU A 109 -5.84 9.10 7.60
CA GLU A 109 -5.56 7.72 7.98
C GLU A 109 -5.86 6.73 6.83
N GLN A 110 -6.97 6.94 6.13
CA GLN A 110 -7.35 6.17 4.95
C GLN A 110 -6.35 6.39 3.81
N ALA A 111 -5.95 7.64 3.55
CA ALA A 111 -4.95 7.95 2.54
C ALA A 111 -3.63 7.22 2.83
N MET A 112 -3.16 7.27 4.08
CA MET A 112 -1.95 6.55 4.51
C MET A 112 -2.11 5.03 4.38
N THR A 113 -3.25 4.48 4.79
CA THR A 113 -3.58 3.06 4.67
C THR A 113 -3.54 2.58 3.23
N ILE A 114 -4.12 3.36 2.30
CA ILE A 114 -4.11 3.06 0.86
C ILE A 114 -2.67 3.08 0.33
N LEU A 115 -1.87 4.09 0.67
CA LEU A 115 -0.48 4.21 0.23
C LEU A 115 0.38 3.04 0.70
N LEU A 116 0.28 2.67 1.99
CA LEU A 116 0.99 1.53 2.55
C LEU A 116 0.54 0.20 1.90
N THR A 117 -0.76 0.05 1.65
CA THR A 117 -1.32 -1.13 0.96
C THR A 117 -0.83 -1.24 -0.46
N LEU A 118 -0.80 -0.11 -1.19
CA LEU A 118 -0.27 -0.06 -2.53
C LEU A 118 1.23 -0.39 -2.56
N ALA A 119 2.01 0.09 -1.57
CA ALA A 119 3.44 -0.22 -1.49
C ALA A 119 3.70 -1.73 -1.34
N ILE A 120 2.94 -2.42 -0.50
CA ILE A 120 3.06 -3.88 -0.33
C ILE A 120 2.70 -4.60 -1.64
N PHE A 121 1.58 -4.23 -2.28
CA PHE A 121 1.22 -4.80 -3.58
C PHE A 121 2.29 -4.60 -4.64
N LEU A 122 2.79 -3.36 -4.80
CA LEU A 122 3.82 -3.02 -5.77
C LEU A 122 5.13 -3.77 -5.51
N SER A 123 5.46 -4.02 -4.24
CA SER A 123 6.64 -4.81 -3.88
C SER A 123 6.56 -6.25 -4.40
N GLY A 124 5.43 -6.93 -4.17
CA GLY A 124 5.18 -8.27 -4.69
C GLY A 124 5.12 -8.31 -6.22
N LEU A 125 4.43 -7.34 -6.83
CA LEU A 125 4.32 -7.23 -8.28
C LEU A 125 5.70 -7.03 -8.94
N THR A 126 6.51 -6.12 -8.40
CA THR A 126 7.85 -5.83 -8.93
C THR A 126 8.76 -7.05 -8.79
N PHE A 127 8.71 -7.75 -7.65
CA PHE A 127 9.45 -8.99 -7.45
C PHE A 127 9.02 -10.06 -8.45
N TYR A 128 7.71 -10.24 -8.68
CA TYR A 128 7.21 -11.19 -9.67
C TYR A 128 7.67 -10.86 -11.09
N ILE A 129 7.56 -9.59 -11.51
CA ILE A 129 8.00 -9.13 -12.83
C ILE A 129 9.50 -9.37 -13.02
N TYR A 130 10.30 -9.09 -11.98
CA TYR A 130 11.73 -9.39 -11.99
C TYR A 130 12.00 -10.89 -12.08
N GLY A 131 11.37 -11.68 -11.21
CA GLY A 131 11.61 -13.11 -11.08
C GLY A 131 11.18 -13.91 -12.31
N ARG A 132 10.05 -13.59 -12.93
CA ARG A 132 9.54 -14.33 -14.10
C ARG A 132 10.43 -14.17 -15.35
N ASN A 133 11.24 -13.11 -15.39
CA ASN A 133 12.19 -12.86 -16.48
C ASN A 133 13.55 -13.55 -16.25
N ARG A 134 13.80 -14.01 -15.01
CA ARG A 134 15.08 -14.58 -14.60
C ARG A 134 15.01 -16.07 -14.26
N TRP A 135 13.86 -16.52 -13.80
CA TRP A 135 13.52 -17.86 -13.37
C TRP A 135 12.15 -18.28 -13.94
N ASP A 136 11.56 -19.35 -13.43
CA ASP A 136 10.20 -19.76 -13.80
C ASP A 136 9.11 -18.94 -13.10
N LYS A 137 7.90 -18.96 -13.67
CA LYS A 137 6.77 -18.17 -13.17
C LYS A 137 6.31 -18.61 -11.76
N LEU A 138 6.45 -19.88 -11.41
CA LEU A 138 6.05 -20.38 -10.09
C LEU A 138 7.05 -19.96 -9.01
N ALA A 139 8.36 -20.09 -9.27
CA ALA A 139 9.40 -19.58 -8.38
C ALA A 139 9.29 -18.07 -8.19
N ALA A 140 8.96 -17.31 -9.24
CA ALA A 140 8.71 -15.88 -9.16
C ALA A 140 7.51 -15.54 -8.26
N LEU A 141 6.41 -16.30 -8.38
CA LEU A 141 5.22 -16.13 -7.53
C LEU A 141 5.54 -16.45 -6.06
N VAL A 142 6.20 -17.59 -5.80
CA VAL A 142 6.58 -17.99 -4.43
C VAL A 142 7.52 -16.95 -3.80
N GLY A 143 8.50 -16.46 -4.55
CA GLY A 143 9.40 -15.42 -4.09
C GLY A 143 8.69 -14.09 -3.83
N ALA A 144 7.73 -13.70 -4.66
CA ALA A 144 6.94 -12.50 -4.45
C ALA A 144 6.08 -12.59 -3.17
N LEU A 145 5.41 -13.74 -2.96
CA LEU A 145 4.63 -13.99 -1.75
C LEU A 145 5.52 -14.00 -0.51
N TYR A 146 6.71 -14.61 -0.60
CA TYR A 146 7.68 -14.59 0.49
C TYR A 146 8.15 -13.16 0.80
N PHE A 147 8.45 -12.36 -0.23
CA PHE A 147 8.87 -10.98 -0.08
C PHE A 147 7.80 -10.13 0.64
N MET A 148 6.54 -10.26 0.24
CA MET A 148 5.41 -9.57 0.87
C MET A 148 5.20 -9.98 2.34
N ASN A 149 5.57 -11.22 2.70
CA ASN A 149 5.43 -11.76 4.06
C ASN A 149 6.71 -11.65 4.89
N THR A 150 7.66 -10.81 4.48
CA THR A 150 8.87 -10.59 5.27
C THR A 150 8.52 -9.99 6.65
N PRO A 151 9.26 -10.34 7.72
CA PRO A 151 8.95 -9.86 9.07
C PRO A 151 8.86 -8.35 9.16
N ALA A 152 9.68 -7.61 8.40
CA ALA A 152 9.64 -6.15 8.38
C ALA A 152 8.30 -5.61 7.87
N ILE A 153 7.72 -6.22 6.82
CA ILE A 153 6.44 -5.78 6.26
C ILE A 153 5.28 -6.16 7.17
N ILE A 154 5.27 -7.39 7.70
CA ILE A 154 4.20 -7.86 8.60
C ILE A 154 4.24 -7.12 9.94
N ALA A 155 5.43 -6.90 10.51
CA ALA A 155 5.57 -6.14 11.76
C ALA A 155 5.16 -4.68 11.56
N GLY A 156 5.47 -4.07 10.41
CA GLY A 156 4.95 -2.76 10.04
C GLY A 156 3.43 -2.74 9.98
N SER A 157 2.81 -3.61 9.19
CA SER A 157 1.34 -3.60 9.00
C SER A 157 0.58 -3.86 10.29
N SER A 158 1.08 -4.74 11.16
CA SER A 158 0.47 -5.04 12.46
C SER A 158 0.78 -3.98 13.52
N GLY A 159 2.00 -3.45 13.54
CA GLY A 159 2.46 -2.41 14.46
C GLY A 159 1.82 -1.04 14.20
N PHE A 160 1.39 -0.78 12.97
CA PHE A 160 0.66 0.43 12.59
C PHE A 160 -0.85 0.35 12.84
N CYS A 161 -1.41 -0.75 13.34
CA CYS A 161 -2.85 -0.83 13.59
C CYS A 161 -3.25 -0.12 14.89
N VAL A 162 -4.39 0.58 14.89
CA VAL A 162 -4.97 1.15 16.12
C VAL A 162 -5.24 0.02 17.13
N GLU A 163 -4.58 0.06 18.29
CA GLU A 163 -4.91 -0.85 19.39
C GLU A 163 -6.31 -0.51 19.89
N THR A 164 -7.11 -1.55 20.14
CA THR A 164 -8.52 -1.47 20.53
C THR A 164 -8.78 -0.67 21.82
N GLY A 165 -7.74 -0.21 22.53
CA GLY A 165 -7.82 0.63 23.73
C GLY A 165 -7.35 2.10 23.56
N SER A 166 -6.84 2.51 22.40
CA SER A 166 -6.20 3.83 22.20
C SER A 166 -7.12 4.91 21.61
N ILE A 167 -8.42 4.62 21.46
CA ILE A 167 -9.45 5.52 20.89
C ILE A 167 -9.51 6.90 21.60
N LEU A 168 -8.92 7.04 22.80
CA LEU A 168 -9.01 8.24 23.61
C LEU A 168 -7.97 9.34 23.33
N ILE A 169 -6.91 9.11 22.54
CA ILE A 169 -5.83 10.12 22.44
C ILE A 169 -5.93 11.00 21.18
N VAL A 170 -6.52 10.52 20.08
CA VAL A 170 -6.54 11.29 18.82
C VAL A 170 -7.69 12.31 18.77
N SER A 171 -8.72 12.19 19.62
CA SER A 171 -9.83 13.16 19.68
C SER A 171 -9.46 14.51 20.34
N SER A 172 -8.25 14.67 20.88
CA SER A 172 -7.82 15.87 21.61
C SER A 172 -7.15 16.93 20.71
N ALA A 173 -6.96 16.67 19.43
CA ALA A 173 -6.28 17.59 18.50
C ALA A 173 -7.24 18.16 17.43
N LYS A 174 -8.46 18.52 17.86
CA LYS A 174 -9.31 19.45 17.11
C LYS A 174 -9.05 20.87 17.59
#